data_AF-A0A8D8CDD1-F1
#
_entry.id   AF-A0A8D8CDD1-F1
#
_cell.length_a   1.000
_cell.length_b   1.000
_cell.length_c   1.000
_cell.angle_alpha   90.00
_cell.angle_beta   90.00
_cell.angle_gamma   90.00
#
_symmetry.space_group_name_H-M   'P 1'
#
loop_
_entity.id
_entity.type
_entity.pdbx_description
1 polymer ?
#
loop_
_entity_poly.entity_id
_entity_poly.type
_entity_poly.pdbx_seq_one_letter_code
_entity_poly.pdbx_strand_id
1 'polypeptide(L)'
;QVSVEQLVKVCQETGLEQVLMNIALGDAPEGQFGCAAIPGQEANFRANLERTVKYAKAVNCKKIHIMAGKLACAPSAEYDSTYVRNLKTAASLLEQNNILGVIEPINKYALPGYYLACYEKAINVLQQ
;
A
#
# COMPACT_ATOMS: atom_id res chain seq x y z
N GLN A 1 10.76 -9.70 -12.49
CA GLN A 1 9.45 -9.40 -11.85
C GLN A 1 8.41 -10.36 -12.42
N VAL A 2 7.51 -10.91 -11.58
CA VAL A 2 6.48 -11.88 -12.00
C VAL A 2 5.42 -11.16 -12.85
N SER A 3 5.02 -11.73 -13.98
CA SER A 3 3.95 -11.15 -14.82
C SER A 3 2.56 -11.45 -14.27
N VAL A 4 1.54 -10.72 -14.72
CA VAL A 4 0.15 -10.97 -14.31
C VAL A 4 -0.29 -12.37 -14.76
N GLU A 5 0.09 -12.77 -15.98
CA GLU A 5 -0.26 -14.04 -16.59
C GLU A 5 0.35 -15.21 -15.81
N GLN A 6 1.59 -15.06 -15.34
CA GLN A 6 2.25 -16.06 -14.48
C GLN A 6 1.53 -16.21 -13.13
N LEU A 7 1.13 -15.09 -12.51
CA LEU A 7 0.40 -15.13 -11.25
C LEU A 7 -0.97 -15.80 -11.41
N VAL A 8 -1.72 -15.44 -12.45
CA VAL A 8 -3.02 -16.06 -12.79
C VAL A 8 -2.86 -17.56 -12.99
N LYS A 9 -1.86 -17.98 -13.77
CA LYS A 9 -1.58 -19.38 -14.05
C LYS A 9 -1.35 -20.17 -12.76
N VAL A 10 -0.51 -19.67 -11.85
CA VAL A 10 -0.23 -20.35 -10.57
C VAL A 10 -1.48 -20.46 -9.70
N CYS A 11 -2.27 -19.39 -9.58
CA CYS A 11 -3.54 -19.45 -8.82
C CYS A 11 -4.51 -20.50 -9.41
N GLN A 12 -4.61 -20.59 -10.73
CA GLN A 12 -5.47 -21.57 -11.40
C GLN A 12 -4.96 -23.01 -11.22
N GLU A 13 -3.66 -23.25 -11.39
CA GLU A 13 -3.06 -24.58 -11.26
C GLU A 13 -3.11 -25.13 -9.83
N THR A 14 -3.02 -24.25 -8.84
CA THR A 14 -2.99 -24.63 -7.41
C THR A 14 -4.36 -24.58 -6.73
N GLY A 15 -5.32 -23.84 -7.31
CA GLY A 15 -6.59 -23.53 -6.66
C GLY A 15 -6.46 -22.58 -5.46
N LEU A 16 -5.30 -21.92 -5.27
CA LEU A 16 -5.08 -20.99 -4.17
C LEU A 16 -5.80 -19.66 -4.41
N GLU A 17 -6.47 -19.18 -3.38
CA GLU A 17 -7.08 -17.86 -3.35
C GLU A 17 -6.06 -16.78 -2.93
N GLN A 18 -5.92 -15.73 -3.72
CA GLN A 18 -5.16 -14.54 -3.32
C GLN A 18 -6.00 -13.65 -2.40
N VAL A 19 -5.80 -13.77 -1.09
CA VAL A 19 -6.63 -13.07 -0.08
C VAL A 19 -6.25 -11.59 0.10
N LEU A 20 -4.96 -11.26 0.00
CA LEU A 20 -4.43 -9.90 0.21
C LEU A 20 -3.13 -9.70 -0.59
N MET A 21 -2.89 -8.47 -1.07
CA MET A 21 -1.62 -8.08 -1.66
C MET A 21 -1.09 -6.79 -1.03
N ASN A 22 0.22 -6.67 -0.87
CA ASN A 22 0.83 -5.37 -0.59
C ASN A 22 0.87 -4.53 -1.86
N ILE A 23 0.78 -3.21 -1.70
CA ILE A 23 1.04 -2.27 -2.80
C ILE A 23 2.44 -2.51 -3.39
N ALA A 24 2.58 -2.34 -4.70
CA ALA A 24 3.85 -2.46 -5.39
C ALA A 24 4.84 -1.42 -4.84
N LEU A 25 6.11 -1.79 -4.79
CA LEU A 25 7.18 -0.87 -4.40
C LEU A 25 7.84 -0.17 -5.60
N GLY A 26 7.54 -0.62 -6.83
CA GLY A 26 8.19 -0.11 -8.04
C GLY A 26 9.70 -0.33 -7.99
N ASP A 27 10.46 0.65 -8.47
CA ASP A 27 11.93 0.66 -8.45
C ASP A 27 12.50 1.27 -7.15
N ALA A 28 11.74 1.21 -6.06
CA ALA A 28 12.19 1.75 -4.78
C ALA A 28 13.51 1.08 -4.34
N PRO A 29 14.47 1.87 -3.82
CA PRO A 29 15.68 1.33 -3.22
C PRO A 29 15.41 0.27 -2.17
N GLU A 30 16.38 -0.61 -1.97
CA GLU A 30 16.31 -1.66 -0.95
C GLU A 30 16.00 -1.06 0.43
N GLY A 31 15.09 -1.71 1.17
CA GLY A 31 14.67 -1.27 2.50
C GLY A 31 13.58 -0.19 2.51
N GLN A 32 12.96 0.14 1.37
CA GLN A 32 11.73 0.92 1.34
C GLN A 32 10.48 0.05 1.53
N PHE A 33 9.52 0.58 2.29
CA PHE A 33 8.28 -0.10 2.69
C PHE A 33 7.07 0.75 2.29
N GLY A 34 7.00 1.10 1.00
CA GLY A 34 5.98 1.98 0.44
C GLY A 34 6.35 3.46 0.50
N CYS A 35 5.45 4.30 -0.02
CA CYS A 35 5.66 5.75 -0.10
C CYS A 35 4.38 6.57 0.15
N ALA A 36 3.30 5.96 0.64
CA ALA A 36 2.01 6.64 0.75
C ALA A 36 2.05 7.87 1.66
N ALA A 37 2.92 7.93 2.65
CA ALA A 37 3.10 9.07 3.55
C ALA A 37 4.25 10.01 3.15
N ILE A 38 4.99 9.72 2.07
CA ILE A 38 6.23 10.43 1.73
C ILE A 38 5.92 11.60 0.79
N PRO A 39 6.12 12.87 1.22
CA PRO A 39 5.90 14.03 0.36
C PRO A 39 6.77 13.99 -0.89
N GLY A 40 6.20 14.40 -2.03
CA GLY A 40 6.88 14.37 -3.33
C GLY A 40 6.88 13.00 -4.04
N GLN A 41 6.33 11.96 -3.41
CA GLN A 41 6.22 10.61 -3.99
C GLN A 41 4.79 10.24 -4.40
N GLU A 42 3.87 11.19 -4.49
CA GLU A 42 2.45 10.97 -4.79
C GLU A 42 2.24 10.31 -6.17
N ALA A 43 3.02 10.73 -7.18
CA ALA A 43 2.97 10.13 -8.51
C ALA A 43 3.43 8.66 -8.49
N ASN A 44 4.50 8.38 -7.75
CA ASN A 44 5.02 7.02 -7.58
C ASN A 44 4.04 6.14 -6.79
N PHE A 45 3.43 6.69 -5.73
CA PHE A 45 2.37 6.02 -4.99
C PHE A 45 1.20 5.65 -5.90
N ARG A 46 0.72 6.59 -6.71
CA ARG A 46 -0.39 6.35 -7.64
C ARG A 46 -0.05 5.29 -8.68
N ALA A 47 1.12 5.38 -9.31
CA ALA A 47 1.56 4.40 -10.30
C ALA A 47 1.66 2.99 -9.69
N ASN A 48 2.19 2.88 -8.48
CA ASN A 48 2.27 1.63 -7.74
C ASN A 48 0.88 1.07 -7.38
N LEU A 49 -0.05 1.93 -6.98
CA LEU A 49 -1.42 1.53 -6.68
C LEU A 49 -2.16 1.02 -7.91
N GLU A 50 -2.12 1.76 -9.02
CA GLU A 50 -2.74 1.37 -10.30
C GLU A 50 -2.18 0.03 -10.79
N ARG A 51 -0.85 -0.16 -10.64
CA ARG A 51 -0.20 -1.44 -10.91
C ARG A 51 -0.73 -2.55 -10.03
N THR A 52 -0.81 -2.36 -8.71
CA THR A 52 -1.33 -3.41 -7.80
C THR A 52 -2.78 -3.74 -8.09
N VAL A 53 -3.62 -2.75 -8.42
CA VAL A 53 -5.02 -2.98 -8.82
C VAL A 53 -5.10 -3.85 -10.06
N LYS A 54 -4.23 -3.66 -11.07
CA LYS A 54 -4.17 -4.54 -12.24
C LYS A 54 -3.93 -6.01 -11.84
N TYR A 55 -3.01 -6.26 -10.91
CA TYR A 55 -2.72 -7.61 -10.44
C TYR A 55 -3.88 -8.17 -9.60
N ALA A 56 -4.39 -7.39 -8.65
CA ALA A 56 -5.47 -7.80 -7.77
C ALA A 56 -6.72 -8.22 -8.56
N LYS A 57 -7.09 -7.47 -9.60
CA LYS A 57 -8.21 -7.82 -10.48
C LYS A 57 -8.02 -9.14 -11.19
N ALA A 58 -6.81 -9.39 -11.70
CA ALA A 58 -6.52 -10.60 -12.48
C ALA A 58 -6.67 -11.89 -11.66
N VAL A 59 -6.41 -11.83 -10.35
CA VAL A 59 -6.55 -12.98 -9.43
C VAL A 59 -7.70 -12.84 -8.44
N ASN A 60 -8.63 -11.92 -8.70
CA ASN A 60 -9.79 -11.66 -7.85
C ASN A 60 -9.44 -11.35 -6.38
N CYS A 61 -8.27 -10.78 -6.10
CA CYS A 61 -7.88 -10.37 -4.76
C CYS A 61 -8.70 -9.17 -4.30
N LYS A 62 -9.31 -9.28 -3.12
CA LYS A 62 -10.24 -8.28 -2.58
C LYS A 62 -9.62 -7.31 -1.60
N LYS A 63 -8.33 -7.44 -1.28
CA LYS A 63 -7.66 -6.59 -0.28
C LYS A 63 -6.29 -6.13 -0.75
N ILE A 64 -6.03 -4.84 -0.64
CA ILE A 64 -4.70 -4.27 -0.87
C ILE A 64 -4.24 -3.55 0.40
N HIS A 65 -3.07 -3.95 0.90
CA HIS A 65 -2.39 -3.22 1.96
C HIS A 65 -1.61 -2.04 1.39
N ILE A 66 -1.98 -0.84 1.83
CA ILE A 66 -1.35 0.43 1.47
C ILE A 66 -0.22 0.74 2.46
N MET A 67 1.01 0.48 2.03
CA MET A 67 2.20 0.67 2.85
C MET A 67 2.58 2.15 2.95
N ALA A 68 2.78 2.63 4.19
CA ALA A 68 2.95 4.04 4.48
C ALA A 68 4.32 4.61 4.09
N GLY A 69 5.37 3.79 4.20
CA GLY A 69 6.74 4.20 3.96
C GLY A 69 7.59 4.32 5.22
N LYS A 70 8.90 4.21 5.02
CA LYS A 70 9.93 4.34 6.04
C LYS A 70 10.56 5.73 5.96
N LEU A 71 10.67 6.38 7.09
CA LEU A 71 11.15 7.75 7.24
C LEU A 71 12.65 7.77 7.52
N ALA A 72 13.36 8.69 6.88
CA ALA A 72 14.77 8.97 7.17
C ALA A 72 14.93 9.96 8.34
N CYS A 73 13.88 10.68 8.70
CA CYS A 73 13.84 11.69 9.76
C CYS A 73 12.49 11.64 10.50
N ALA A 74 12.36 12.42 11.58
CA ALA A 74 11.08 12.55 12.27
C ALA A 74 10.03 13.18 11.33
N PRO A 75 8.78 12.67 11.30
CA PRO A 75 7.75 13.18 10.40
C PRO A 75 7.33 14.60 10.79
N SER A 76 7.28 15.49 9.80
CA SER A 76 6.57 16.78 9.92
C SER A 76 5.06 16.58 9.67
N ALA A 77 4.26 17.62 9.91
CA ALA A 77 2.83 17.63 9.60
C ALA A 77 2.52 17.38 8.10
N GLU A 78 3.50 17.63 7.22
CA GLU A 78 3.36 17.38 5.80
C GLU A 78 3.16 15.90 5.49
N TYR A 79 3.87 15.00 6.18
CA TYR A 79 3.74 13.55 6.01
C TYR A 79 2.33 13.08 6.35
N ASP A 80 1.75 13.60 7.44
CA ASP A 80 0.38 13.29 7.85
C ASP A 80 -0.62 13.71 6.76
N SER A 81 -0.46 14.94 6.25
CA SER A 81 -1.32 15.47 5.19
C SER A 81 -1.19 14.67 3.88
N THR A 82 0.03 14.28 3.51
CA THR A 82 0.31 13.48 2.31
C THR A 82 -0.31 12.09 2.44
N TYR A 83 -0.18 11.46 3.61
CA TYR A 83 -0.76 10.14 3.84
C TYR A 83 -2.28 10.16 3.70
N VAL A 84 -2.97 11.12 4.32
CA VAL A 84 -4.43 11.25 4.22
C VAL A 84 -4.86 11.51 2.76
N ARG A 85 -4.19 12.41 2.03
CA ARG A 85 -4.49 12.67 0.60
C ARG A 85 -4.32 11.42 -0.27
N ASN A 86 -3.25 10.67 -0.04
CA ASN A 86 -2.98 9.44 -0.78
C ASN A 86 -3.96 8.32 -0.41
N LEU A 87 -4.36 8.19 0.85
CA LEU A 87 -5.40 7.24 1.26
C LEU A 87 -6.76 7.60 0.65
N LYS A 88 -7.14 8.88 0.58
CA LYS A 88 -8.37 9.31 -0.12
C LYS A 88 -8.33 8.97 -1.61
N THR A 89 -7.19 9.22 -2.26
CA THR A 89 -6.96 8.82 -3.66
C THR A 89 -7.08 7.30 -3.82
N ALA A 90 -6.52 6.54 -2.88
CA ALA A 90 -6.60 5.08 -2.90
C ALA A 90 -8.02 4.58 -2.69
N ALA A 91 -8.76 5.14 -1.72
CA ALA A 91 -10.14 4.79 -1.46
C ALA A 91 -11.00 4.93 -2.72
N SER A 92 -10.93 6.07 -3.42
CA SER A 92 -11.66 6.27 -4.68
C SER A 92 -11.30 5.24 -5.75
N LEU A 93 -10.02 4.94 -5.96
CA LEU A 93 -9.59 4.00 -6.99
C LEU A 93 -9.96 2.55 -6.65
N LEU A 94 -9.84 2.18 -5.37
CA LEU A 94 -10.11 0.82 -4.90
C LEU A 94 -11.62 0.53 -4.87
N GLU A 95 -12.44 1.52 -4.50
CA GLU A 95 -13.90 1.43 -4.56
C GLU A 95 -14.40 1.12 -5.98
N GLN A 96 -13.88 1.81 -7.00
CA GLN A 96 -14.21 1.57 -8.41
C GLN A 96 -13.89 0.13 -8.88
N ASN A 97 -13.03 -0.58 -8.15
CA ASN A 97 -12.61 -1.94 -8.48
C ASN A 97 -13.12 -2.98 -7.47
N ASN A 98 -13.98 -2.59 -6.52
CA ASN A 98 -14.50 -3.44 -5.44
C ASN A 98 -13.37 -4.15 -4.67
N ILE A 99 -12.36 -3.36 -4.28
CA ILE A 99 -11.20 -3.81 -3.49
C ILE A 99 -11.19 -3.01 -2.18
N LEU A 100 -10.95 -3.69 -1.05
CA LEU A 100 -10.76 -3.05 0.24
C LEU A 100 -9.30 -2.61 0.42
N GLY A 101 -9.09 -1.32 0.65
CA GLY A 101 -7.81 -0.80 1.13
C GLY A 101 -7.65 -1.05 2.63
N VAL A 102 -6.51 -1.59 3.04
CA VAL A 102 -6.15 -1.74 4.47
C VAL A 102 -4.83 -1.03 4.77
N ILE A 103 -4.67 -0.59 6.02
CA ILE A 103 -3.41 -0.02 6.54
C ILE A 103 -2.95 -0.89 7.72
N GLU A 104 -1.65 -1.08 7.84
CA GLU A 104 -1.06 -1.92 8.88
C GLU A 104 -0.11 -1.09 9.76
N PRO A 105 -0.43 -0.87 11.04
CA PRO A 105 0.52 -0.34 11.98
C PRO A 105 1.63 -1.37 12.28
N ILE A 106 2.89 -1.01 12.06
CA ILE A 106 4.03 -1.92 12.29
C ILE A 106 4.86 -1.40 13.46
N ASN A 107 5.12 -2.26 14.44
CA ASN A 107 5.84 -1.87 15.64
C ASN A 107 7.29 -1.41 15.32
N LYS A 108 7.78 -0.46 16.12
CA LYS A 108 9.11 0.15 15.95
C LYS A 108 10.30 -0.81 16.06
N TYR A 109 10.12 -2.00 16.62
CA TYR A 109 11.18 -3.00 16.76
C TYR A 109 11.35 -3.82 15.48
N ALA A 110 10.24 -4.20 14.86
CA ALA A 110 10.23 -4.94 13.59
C ALA A 110 10.60 -4.03 12.42
N LEU A 111 10.09 -2.80 12.40
CA LEU A 111 10.40 -1.84 11.34
C LEU A 111 10.68 -0.43 11.90
N PRO A 112 11.92 -0.19 12.37
CA PRO A 112 12.34 1.13 12.82
C PRO A 112 12.14 2.19 11.74
N GLY A 113 11.55 3.32 12.13
CA GLY A 113 11.30 4.45 11.23
C GLY A 113 10.09 4.29 10.30
N TYR A 114 9.26 3.26 10.45
CA TYR A 114 8.00 3.20 9.70
C TYR A 114 7.05 4.32 10.12
N TYR A 115 6.41 4.98 9.16
CA TYR A 115 5.53 6.12 9.43
C TYR A 115 4.33 5.73 10.33
N LEU A 116 3.72 4.58 10.07
CA LEU A 116 2.54 4.11 10.80
C LEU A 116 2.96 3.15 11.92
N ALA A 117 3.63 3.65 12.95
CA ALA A 117 4.21 2.82 14.02
C ALA A 117 3.33 2.64 15.28
N CYS A 118 2.13 3.20 15.31
CA CYS A 118 1.17 3.05 16.41
C CYS A 118 -0.28 2.98 15.93
N TYR A 119 -1.12 2.31 16.72
CA TYR A 119 -2.54 2.12 16.40
C TYR A 119 -3.35 3.41 16.52
N GLU A 120 -3.03 4.27 17.49
CA GLU A 120 -3.72 5.55 17.70
C GLU A 120 -3.60 6.45 16.46
N LYS A 121 -2.42 6.51 15.83
CA LYS A 121 -2.23 7.26 14.58
C LYS A 121 -3.08 6.66 13.46
N ALA A 122 -3.14 5.34 13.35
CA ALA A 122 -3.94 4.68 12.32
C ALA A 122 -5.43 4.99 12.46
N ILE A 123 -5.96 4.95 13.68
CA ILE A 123 -7.35 5.31 13.97
C ILE A 123 -7.61 6.77 13.60
N ASN A 124 -6.75 7.70 14.02
CA ASN A 124 -6.89 9.13 13.73
C ASN A 124 -6.83 9.43 12.23
N VAL A 125 -6.04 8.69 11.46
CA VAL A 125 -5.98 8.83 10.00
C VAL A 125 -7.26 8.32 9.35
N LEU A 126 -7.81 7.19 9.79
CA LEU A 126 -9.04 6.61 9.21
C LEU A 126 -10.30 7.42 9.50
N GLN A 127 -10.25 8.32 10.49
CA GLN A 127 -11.37 9.22 10.83
C GLN A 127 -11.40 10.51 10.00
N GLN A 128 -10.43 10.75 9.11
CA GLN A 128 -10.29 11.96 8.29
C GLN A 128 -10.74 11.80 6.84
#